data_AF-A0A2S2DL59-F1
#
_entry.id   AF-A0A2S2DL59-F1
#
_cell.length_a   1.000
_cell.length_b   1.000
_cell.length_c   1.000
_cell.angle_alpha   90.00
_cell.angle_beta   90.00
_cell.angle_gamma   90.00
#
_symmetry.space_group_name_H-M   'P 1'
#
loop_
_entity.id
_entity.type
_entity.pdbx_description
1 polymer ?
#
loop_
_entity_poly.entity_id
_entity_poly.type
_entity_poly.pdbx_seq_one_letter_code
_entity_poly.pdbx_strand_id
1 'polypeptide(L)'
;MAAVPEVFWGRWQAVLNRAPAIGRIGDADVDIATYYGPYAITRLSNSALVMPKEGTAAFRLMGGEAIMTNSDGDRFATIDAGQLTMDFGKKTFATSLVVNADGDRANVVGSGIMTDKGMLYEDRSSDTIIRGYLGGANADQAGYIFKNYANPGVVVSGATSWSR
;
A
#
# COMPACT_ATOMS: atom_id res chain seq x y z
N MET A 1 -11.99 3.83 21.12
CA MET A 1 -11.70 4.92 20.16
C MET A 1 -10.89 4.32 19.03
N ALA A 2 -11.23 4.58 17.77
CA ALA A 2 -10.39 4.15 16.65
C ALA A 2 -9.05 4.89 16.71
N ALA A 3 -7.94 4.21 16.45
CA ALA A 3 -6.63 4.86 16.37
C ALA A 3 -6.64 5.88 15.22
N VAL A 4 -6.05 7.05 15.45
CA VAL A 4 -5.95 8.10 14.43
C VAL A 4 -5.04 7.59 13.31
N PRO A 5 -5.45 7.62 12.02
CA PRO A 5 -4.60 7.19 10.93
C PRO A 5 -3.32 8.04 10.85
N GLU A 6 -2.16 7.39 10.73
CA GLU A 6 -0.87 8.07 10.56
C GLU A 6 -0.28 7.93 9.16
N VAL A 7 -0.81 7.00 8.35
CA VAL A 7 -0.37 6.72 6.97
C VAL A 7 -1.48 7.11 6.00
N PHE A 8 -1.13 7.89 4.97
CA PHE A 8 -2.09 8.47 4.04
C PHE A 8 -1.65 8.26 2.60
N TRP A 9 -2.57 7.91 1.72
CA TRP A 9 -2.31 7.82 0.29
C TRP A 9 -3.43 8.50 -0.51
N GLY A 10 -3.15 8.76 -1.78
CA GLY A 10 -4.11 9.37 -2.69
C GLY A 10 -3.69 9.27 -4.15
N ARG A 11 -4.62 9.60 -5.05
CA ARG A 11 -4.30 9.79 -6.48
C ARG A 11 -3.75 11.19 -6.69
N TRP A 12 -2.52 11.30 -7.18
CA TRP A 12 -1.88 12.61 -7.43
C TRP A 12 -2.18 13.18 -8.82
N GLN A 13 -2.73 12.37 -9.72
CA GLN A 13 -3.18 12.77 -11.05
C GLN A 13 -4.58 12.24 -11.36
N ALA A 14 -5.20 12.76 -12.40
CA ALA A 14 -6.49 12.28 -12.87
C ALA A 14 -6.35 10.87 -13.46
N VAL A 15 -7.35 10.02 -13.22
CA VAL A 15 -7.40 8.64 -13.73
C VAL A 15 -8.83 8.37 -14.18
N LEU A 16 -9.01 7.89 -15.42
CA LEU A 16 -10.32 7.47 -15.95
C LEU A 16 -11.44 8.48 -15.69
N ASN A 17 -11.17 9.76 -16.01
CA ASN A 17 -12.06 10.90 -15.79
C ASN A 17 -12.41 11.21 -14.33
N ARG A 18 -11.75 10.56 -13.34
CA ARG A 18 -11.82 10.97 -11.94
C ARG A 18 -10.71 11.96 -11.64
N ALA A 19 -11.07 13.06 -11.00
CA ALA A 19 -10.12 14.07 -10.53
C ALA A 19 -9.10 13.46 -9.55
N PRO A 20 -7.92 14.09 -9.42
CA PRO A 20 -6.97 13.78 -8.35
C PRO A 20 -7.67 13.81 -6.98
N ALA A 21 -7.21 12.95 -6.07
CA ALA A 21 -7.68 12.87 -4.70
C ALA A 21 -6.47 12.61 -3.80
N ILE A 22 -5.73 13.69 -3.50
CA ILE A 22 -4.42 13.62 -2.85
C ILE A 22 -4.48 13.43 -1.33
N GLY A 23 -5.68 13.52 -0.73
CA GLY A 23 -5.84 13.41 0.72
C GLY A 23 -4.99 14.46 1.44
N ARG A 24 -4.08 13.98 2.30
CA ARG A 24 -3.18 14.80 3.12
C ARG A 24 -1.79 15.04 2.51
N ILE A 25 -1.57 14.58 1.28
CA ILE A 25 -0.27 14.75 0.63
C ILE A 25 0.04 16.23 0.45
N GLY A 26 1.15 16.69 1.04
CA GLY A 26 1.58 18.09 0.99
C GLY A 26 1.15 18.92 2.19
N ASP A 27 0.43 18.34 3.16
CA ASP A 27 0.17 18.99 4.45
C ASP A 27 1.49 19.29 5.19
N ALA A 28 1.51 20.29 6.06
CA ALA A 28 2.73 20.73 6.74
C ALA A 28 3.25 19.74 7.80
N ASP A 29 2.40 18.83 8.28
CA ASP A 29 2.71 17.85 9.33
C ASP A 29 2.95 16.42 8.80
N VAL A 30 3.06 16.26 7.47
CA VAL A 30 3.37 14.98 6.83
C VAL A 30 4.74 15.01 6.15
N ASP A 31 5.33 13.83 6.00
CA ASP A 31 6.60 13.65 5.30
C ASP A 31 6.43 13.92 3.79
N ILE A 32 7.57 14.09 3.10
CA ILE A 32 7.59 14.16 1.63
C ILE A 32 7.01 12.86 1.08
N ALA A 33 5.97 12.99 0.25
CA ALA A 33 5.30 11.83 -0.32
C ALA A 33 6.18 11.05 -1.30
N THR A 34 5.98 9.74 -1.32
CA THR A 34 6.51 8.84 -2.34
C THR A 34 5.47 8.65 -3.43
N TYR A 35 5.89 8.75 -4.69
CA TYR A 35 5.01 8.66 -5.86
C TYR A 35 5.31 7.39 -6.66
N TYR A 36 4.25 6.67 -7.06
CA TYR A 36 4.37 5.54 -7.96
C TYR A 36 3.12 5.36 -8.82
N GLY A 37 3.27 5.42 -10.14
CA GLY A 37 2.11 5.43 -11.05
C GLY A 37 1.19 6.62 -10.76
N PRO A 38 -0.14 6.44 -10.70
CA PRO A 38 -1.07 7.51 -10.35
C PRO A 38 -1.24 7.73 -8.84
N TYR A 39 -0.62 6.91 -8.00
CA TYR A 39 -0.76 6.97 -6.55
C TYR A 39 0.47 7.59 -5.89
N ALA A 40 0.21 8.17 -4.72
CA ALA A 40 1.24 8.68 -3.84
C ALA A 40 0.89 8.34 -2.39
N ILE A 41 1.91 8.24 -1.56
CA ILE A 41 1.78 7.88 -0.14
C ILE A 41 2.70 8.73 0.72
N THR A 42 2.20 9.11 1.90
CA THR A 42 2.91 9.85 2.94
C THR A 42 2.50 9.32 4.32
N ARG A 43 3.07 9.90 5.37
CA ARG A 43 2.74 9.66 6.77
C ARG A 43 2.97 10.91 7.60
N LEU A 44 2.45 10.95 8.81
CA LEU A 44 2.80 11.99 9.78
C LEU A 44 4.31 12.07 10.00
N SER A 45 4.87 13.28 9.97
CA SER A 45 6.29 13.50 10.28
C SER A 45 6.63 13.23 11.74
N ASN A 46 5.66 13.43 12.64
CA ASN A 46 5.77 13.13 14.06
C ASN A 46 5.03 11.84 14.45
N SER A 47 5.12 10.81 13.62
CA SER A 47 4.50 9.51 13.89
C SER A 47 4.83 9.00 15.30
N ALA A 48 3.82 8.49 16.01
CA ALA A 48 4.01 7.89 17.33
C ALA A 48 4.64 6.50 17.26
N LEU A 49 5.01 6.02 16.07
CA LEU A 49 5.50 4.68 15.79
C LEU A 49 6.69 4.30 16.67
N VAL A 50 6.49 3.25 17.45
CA VAL A 50 7.57 2.49 18.07
C VAL A 50 7.64 1.12 17.40
N MET A 51 8.74 0.86 16.69
CA MET A 51 8.94 -0.41 16.00
C MET A 51 9.04 -1.57 17.01
N PRO A 52 8.22 -2.64 16.87
CA PRO A 52 8.42 -3.87 17.62
C PRO A 52 9.77 -4.50 17.28
N LYS A 53 10.42 -5.11 18.29
CA LYS A 53 11.73 -5.76 18.11
C LYS A 53 11.62 -7.21 17.64
N GLU A 54 10.49 -7.86 17.90
CA GLU A 54 10.25 -9.26 17.62
C GLU A 54 8.76 -9.55 17.44
N GLY A 55 8.45 -10.78 17.04
CA GLY A 55 7.08 -11.24 16.82
C GLY A 55 6.58 -11.03 15.40
N THR A 56 5.38 -11.57 15.16
CA THR A 56 4.68 -11.46 13.89
C THR A 56 3.33 -10.77 14.08
N ALA A 57 2.88 -10.05 13.07
CA ALA A 57 1.56 -9.44 13.04
C ALA A 57 0.86 -9.73 11.71
N ALA A 58 -0.46 -9.94 11.79
CA ALA A 58 -1.35 -9.98 10.63
C ALA A 58 -2.23 -8.74 10.68
N PHE A 59 -2.42 -8.12 9.52
CA PHE A 59 -3.25 -6.93 9.37
C PHE A 59 -4.49 -7.23 8.55
N ARG A 60 -5.58 -6.54 8.87
CA ARG A 60 -6.82 -6.54 8.11
C ARG A 60 -6.81 -5.38 7.12
N LEU A 61 -7.28 -5.65 5.91
CA LEU A 61 -7.47 -4.62 4.89
C LEU A 61 -8.60 -3.69 5.34
N MET A 62 -8.29 -2.40 5.47
CA MET A 62 -9.26 -1.38 5.88
C MET A 62 -9.86 -0.66 4.67
N GLY A 63 -9.12 -0.61 3.57
CA GLY A 63 -9.58 -0.03 2.32
C GLY A 63 -8.45 0.03 1.31
N GLY A 64 -8.80 0.32 0.07
CA GLY A 64 -7.84 0.49 -1.01
C GLY A 64 -8.51 0.87 -2.31
N GLU A 65 -7.68 1.27 -3.25
CA GLU A 65 -8.07 1.56 -4.63
C GLU A 65 -7.07 0.90 -5.57
N ALA A 66 -7.55 0.41 -6.71
CA ALA A 66 -6.71 -0.18 -7.73
C ALA A 66 -7.18 0.19 -9.13
N ILE A 67 -6.23 0.15 -10.06
CA ILE A 67 -6.43 0.25 -11.50
C ILE A 67 -5.81 -1.00 -12.11
N MET A 68 -6.56 -1.65 -13.00
CA MET A 68 -6.09 -2.73 -13.84
C MET A 68 -5.89 -2.20 -15.26
N THR A 69 -4.69 -2.41 -15.80
CA THR A 69 -4.31 -2.02 -17.15
C THR A 69 -4.03 -3.27 -17.97
N ASN A 70 -4.73 -3.43 -19.09
CA ASN A 70 -4.48 -4.50 -20.07
C ASN A 70 -4.54 -3.93 -21.50
N SER A 71 -4.64 -4.79 -22.52
CA SER A 71 -4.77 -4.37 -23.92
C SER A 71 -6.01 -3.53 -24.22
N ASP A 72 -7.06 -3.65 -23.40
CA ASP A 72 -8.33 -2.95 -23.57
C ASP A 72 -8.32 -1.55 -22.92
N GLY A 73 -7.26 -1.25 -22.17
CA GLY A 73 -7.03 0.02 -21.49
C GLY A 73 -7.05 -0.08 -19.97
N ASP A 74 -7.14 1.08 -19.32
CA ASP A 74 -7.20 1.21 -17.87
C ASP A 74 -8.65 1.02 -17.37
N ARG A 75 -8.83 0.28 -16.28
CA ARG A 75 -10.12 0.10 -15.59
C ARG A 75 -9.94 0.24 -14.10
N PHE A 76 -10.92 0.85 -13.43
CA PHE A 76 -10.95 0.80 -11.97
C PHE A 76 -11.20 -0.63 -11.51
N ALA A 77 -10.55 -1.00 -10.42
CA ALA A 77 -10.65 -2.34 -9.84
C ALA A 77 -10.98 -2.26 -8.35
N THR A 78 -11.68 -3.28 -7.86
CA THR A 78 -11.90 -3.52 -6.43
C THR A 78 -10.84 -4.47 -5.89
N ILE A 79 -10.55 -4.34 -4.60
CA ILE A 79 -9.73 -5.30 -3.87
C ILE A 79 -10.69 -6.20 -3.09
N ASP A 80 -10.96 -7.38 -3.65
CA ASP A 80 -11.99 -8.30 -3.13
C ASP A 80 -11.50 -9.00 -1.86
N ALA A 81 -10.20 -9.27 -1.76
CA ALA A 81 -9.56 -9.87 -0.59
C ALA A 81 -8.11 -9.40 -0.46
N GLY A 82 -7.60 -9.36 0.77
CA GLY A 82 -6.23 -8.99 1.02
C GLY A 82 -5.68 -9.55 2.34
N GLN A 83 -4.39 -9.87 2.31
CA GLN A 83 -3.61 -10.28 3.48
C GLN A 83 -2.31 -9.48 3.52
N LEU A 84 -1.95 -9.03 4.71
CA LEU A 84 -0.64 -8.44 5.00
C LEU A 84 -0.12 -9.05 6.30
N THR A 85 1.08 -9.61 6.23
CA THR A 85 1.78 -10.16 7.39
C THR A 85 3.15 -9.52 7.52
N MET A 86 3.60 -9.38 8.76
CA MET A 86 4.89 -8.80 9.10
C MET A 86 5.60 -9.69 10.10
N ASP A 87 6.91 -9.83 9.93
CA ASP A 87 7.82 -10.44 10.87
C ASP A 87 8.80 -9.35 11.32
N PHE A 88 8.59 -8.83 12.53
CA PHE A 88 9.41 -7.73 13.08
C PHE A 88 10.81 -8.19 13.48
N GLY A 89 10.95 -9.47 13.86
CA GLY A 89 12.26 -10.06 14.17
C GLY A 89 13.14 -10.16 12.93
N LYS A 90 12.55 -10.50 11.78
CA LYS A 90 13.26 -10.56 10.48
C LYS A 90 13.22 -9.25 9.71
N LYS A 91 12.43 -8.27 10.15
CA LYS A 91 12.15 -7.02 9.45
C LYS A 91 11.66 -7.25 8.01
N THR A 92 10.76 -8.21 7.83
CA THR A 92 10.16 -8.52 6.53
C THR A 92 8.64 -8.43 6.56
N PHE A 93 8.05 -8.24 5.39
CA PHE A 93 6.61 -8.33 5.19
C PHE A 93 6.27 -9.17 3.97
N ALA A 94 5.05 -9.69 3.95
CA ALA A 94 4.47 -10.36 2.79
C ALA A 94 3.01 -9.90 2.62
N THR A 95 2.57 -9.78 1.37
CA THR A 95 1.22 -9.39 1.05
C THR A 95 0.67 -10.17 -0.15
N SER A 96 -0.64 -10.41 -0.11
CA SER A 96 -1.41 -10.91 -1.24
C SER A 96 -2.73 -10.15 -1.35
N LEU A 97 -3.13 -9.82 -2.57
CA LEU A 97 -4.42 -9.20 -2.89
C LEU A 97 -5.08 -9.96 -4.04
N VAL A 98 -6.40 -10.03 -3.98
CA VAL A 98 -7.24 -10.42 -5.11
C VAL A 98 -7.89 -9.16 -5.64
N VAL A 99 -7.51 -8.75 -6.84
CA VAL A 99 -7.99 -7.53 -7.50
C VAL A 99 -8.92 -7.90 -8.65
N ASN A 100 -10.05 -7.20 -8.76
CA ASN A 100 -11.09 -7.49 -9.74
C ASN A 100 -11.52 -6.23 -10.50
N ALA A 101 -11.48 -6.27 -11.83
CA ALA A 101 -11.99 -5.22 -12.71
C ALA A 101 -13.02 -5.82 -13.66
N ASP A 102 -14.30 -5.52 -13.43
CA ASP A 102 -15.42 -5.97 -14.28
C ASP A 102 -15.46 -7.49 -14.57
N GLY A 103 -14.98 -8.31 -13.63
CA GLY A 103 -14.93 -9.77 -13.75
C GLY A 103 -13.54 -10.33 -14.04
N ASP A 104 -12.60 -9.49 -14.49
CA ASP A 104 -11.20 -9.88 -14.67
C ASP A 104 -10.48 -9.85 -13.33
N ARG A 105 -9.97 -11.01 -12.91
CA ARG A 105 -9.25 -11.16 -11.64
C ARG A 105 -7.75 -11.25 -11.85
N ALA A 106 -7.01 -10.52 -11.04
CA ALA A 106 -5.56 -10.57 -10.97
C ALA A 106 -5.11 -10.76 -9.52
N ASN A 107 -4.16 -11.68 -9.30
CA ASN A 107 -3.54 -11.86 -8.00
C ASN A 107 -2.31 -10.95 -7.92
N VAL A 108 -2.23 -10.15 -6.87
CA VAL A 108 -1.07 -9.33 -6.57
C VAL A 108 -0.37 -9.94 -5.37
N VAL A 109 0.86 -10.42 -5.56
CA VAL A 109 1.67 -11.00 -4.47
C VAL A 109 2.97 -10.21 -4.37
N GLY A 110 3.33 -9.81 -3.16
CA GLY A 110 4.56 -9.08 -2.91
C GLY A 110 5.18 -9.45 -1.58
N SER A 111 6.49 -9.25 -1.48
CA SER A 111 7.25 -9.36 -0.24
C SER A 111 8.31 -8.29 -0.21
N GLY A 112 8.84 -8.03 0.97
CA GLY A 112 9.85 -7.00 1.12
C GLY A 112 10.39 -6.85 2.52
N ILE A 113 11.13 -5.75 2.70
CA ILE A 113 11.78 -5.38 3.94
C ILE A 113 11.09 -4.21 4.62
N MET A 114 11.26 -4.17 5.94
CA MET A 114 10.85 -3.07 6.80
C MET A 114 12.09 -2.40 7.37
N THR A 115 12.16 -1.08 7.31
CA THR A 115 13.26 -0.33 7.94
C THR A 115 12.95 -0.07 9.42
N ASP A 116 13.96 0.30 10.20
CA ASP A 116 13.77 0.75 11.59
C ASP A 116 12.93 2.02 11.72
N LYS A 117 12.74 2.74 10.62
CA LYS A 117 11.85 3.89 10.55
C LYS A 117 10.44 3.51 10.11
N GLY A 118 10.12 2.23 9.97
CA GLY A 118 8.80 1.75 9.53
C GLY A 118 8.51 1.93 8.04
N MET A 119 9.50 2.21 7.20
CA MET A 119 9.29 2.26 5.75
C MET A 119 9.29 0.84 5.16
N LEU A 120 8.45 0.60 4.16
CA LEU A 120 8.27 -0.67 3.45
C LEU A 120 8.82 -0.56 2.02
N TYR A 121 9.65 -1.53 1.61
CA TYR A 121 10.21 -1.63 0.26
C TYR A 121 10.11 -3.07 -0.24
N GLU A 122 9.80 -3.28 -1.53
CA GLU A 122 9.82 -4.63 -2.11
C GLU A 122 11.20 -5.30 -2.02
N ASP A 123 11.17 -6.63 -2.06
CA ASP A 123 12.33 -7.43 -2.38
C ASP A 123 12.71 -7.28 -3.85
N ARG A 124 14.01 -7.32 -4.14
CA ARG A 124 14.53 -7.18 -5.52
C ARG A 124 13.98 -8.23 -6.50
N SER A 125 13.59 -9.40 -6.01
CA SER A 125 13.01 -10.48 -6.80
C SER A 125 11.48 -10.42 -6.89
N SER A 126 10.83 -9.42 -6.30
CA SER A 126 9.38 -9.32 -6.34
C SER A 126 8.90 -8.73 -7.67
N ASP A 127 7.90 -9.38 -8.27
CA ASP A 127 7.16 -8.83 -9.42
C ASP A 127 6.20 -7.69 -9.03
N THR A 128 6.13 -7.36 -7.74
CA THR A 128 5.36 -6.24 -7.20
C THR A 128 6.30 -5.22 -6.58
N ILE A 129 6.28 -4.02 -7.14
CA ILE A 129 6.94 -2.86 -6.55
C ILE A 129 6.03 -2.32 -5.46
N ILE A 130 6.58 -2.08 -4.27
CA ILE A 130 5.86 -1.66 -3.06
C ILE A 130 6.63 -0.52 -2.39
N ARG A 131 5.92 0.57 -2.11
CA ARG A 131 6.41 1.68 -1.28
C ARG A 131 5.38 1.95 -0.21
N GLY A 132 5.77 1.90 1.05
CA GLY A 132 4.81 2.03 2.14
C GLY A 132 5.40 2.48 3.46
N TYR A 133 4.52 2.61 4.44
CA TYR A 133 4.85 2.99 5.79
C TYR A 133 4.03 2.19 6.81
N LEU A 134 4.65 1.95 7.95
CA LEU A 134 4.02 1.62 9.22
C LEU A 134 3.65 2.91 9.95
N GLY A 135 2.61 2.82 10.76
CA GLY A 135 2.16 3.89 11.64
C GLY A 135 1.47 3.35 12.90
N GLY A 136 1.14 4.28 13.77
CA GLY A 136 0.53 4.01 15.07
C GLY A 136 1.55 3.51 16.10
N ALA A 137 1.25 3.73 17.38
CA ALA A 137 2.23 3.60 18.47
C ALA A 137 2.89 2.23 18.55
N ASN A 138 2.22 1.16 18.10
CA ASN A 138 2.70 -0.21 18.17
C ASN A 138 2.74 -0.88 16.78
N ALA A 139 3.04 -0.11 15.73
CA ALA A 139 2.98 -0.56 14.34
C ALA A 139 1.65 -1.26 14.03
N ASP A 140 0.54 -0.70 14.51
CA ASP A 140 -0.81 -1.25 14.38
C ASP A 140 -1.53 -0.77 13.11
N GLN A 141 -0.89 0.12 12.35
CA GLN A 141 -1.35 0.59 11.06
C GLN A 141 -0.27 0.38 9.99
N ALA A 142 -0.71 0.14 8.76
CA ALA A 142 0.17 0.15 7.61
C ALA A 142 -0.55 0.70 6.38
N GLY A 143 0.21 1.25 5.45
CA GLY A 143 -0.29 1.58 4.13
C GLY A 143 0.81 1.47 3.11
N TYR A 144 0.46 1.10 1.89
CA TYR A 144 1.40 1.05 0.79
C TYR A 144 0.73 1.33 -0.55
N ILE A 145 1.52 1.87 -1.48
CA ILE A 145 1.22 1.90 -2.91
C ILE A 145 1.98 0.77 -3.59
N PHE A 146 1.39 0.22 -4.65
CA PHE A 146 1.94 -0.92 -5.35
C PHE A 146 1.78 -0.83 -6.87
N LYS A 147 2.64 -1.56 -7.58
CA LYS A 147 2.45 -1.91 -8.99
C LYS A 147 2.96 -3.33 -9.24
N ASN A 148 2.10 -4.17 -9.77
CA ASN A 148 2.34 -5.58 -10.03
C ASN A 148 2.42 -5.86 -11.53
N TYR A 149 3.40 -6.69 -11.90
CA TYR A 149 3.63 -7.16 -13.27
C TYR A 149 3.58 -8.69 -13.39
N ALA A 150 3.18 -9.40 -12.33
CA ALA A 150 3.21 -10.86 -12.26
C ALA A 150 2.20 -11.53 -13.20
N ASN A 151 1.13 -10.82 -13.58
CA ASN A 151 0.07 -11.32 -14.44
C ASN A 151 0.41 -10.98 -15.90
N PRO A 152 0.64 -11.96 -16.80
CA PRO A 152 1.02 -11.69 -18.18
C PRO A 152 0.01 -10.78 -18.90
N GLY A 153 0.49 -9.67 -19.47
CA GLY A 153 -0.35 -8.70 -20.19
C GLY A 153 -1.28 -7.85 -19.30
N VAL A 154 -1.19 -7.99 -17.98
CA VAL A 154 -2.01 -7.25 -17.00
C VAL A 154 -1.08 -6.58 -15.99
N VAL A 155 -1.21 -5.26 -15.88
CA VAL A 155 -0.54 -4.46 -14.85
C VAL A 155 -1.58 -4.00 -13.86
N VAL A 156 -1.34 -4.24 -12.57
CA VAL A 156 -2.22 -3.76 -11.50
C VAL A 156 -1.47 -2.72 -10.69
N SER A 157 -2.03 -1.52 -10.52
CA SER A 157 -1.47 -0.49 -9.65
C SER A 157 -2.51 -0.01 -8.65
N GLY A 158 -2.08 0.34 -7.45
CA GLY A 158 -3.04 0.66 -6.41
C GLY A 158 -2.41 1.19 -5.13
N ALA A 159 -3.29 1.41 -4.15
CA ALA A 159 -2.94 1.82 -2.81
C ALA A 159 -3.84 1.10 -1.80
N THR A 160 -3.31 0.82 -0.62
CA THR A 160 -4.03 0.09 0.44
C THR A 160 -3.74 0.67 1.81
N SER A 161 -4.71 0.52 2.71
CA SER A 161 -4.63 0.84 4.13
C SER A 161 -4.99 -0.39 4.96
N TRP A 162 -4.28 -0.57 6.07
CA TRP A 162 -4.33 -1.76 6.90
C TRP A 162 -4.32 -1.41 8.38
N SER A 163 -4.98 -2.23 9.21
CA SER A 163 -4.87 -2.15 10.66
C SER A 163 -5.01 -3.52 11.33
N ARG A 164 -4.54 -3.67 12.57
CA ARG A 164 -4.68 -4.92 13.34
C ARG A 164 -5.69 -4.84 14.49
#